data_AF-Q9SP99-F1
#
_entry.id   AF-Q9SP99-F1
#
_cell.length_a   1.000
_cell.length_b   1.000
_cell.length_c   1.000
_cell.angle_alpha   90.00
_cell.angle_beta   90.00
_cell.angle_gamma   90.00
#
_symmetry.space_group_name_H-M   'P 1'
#
loop_
_entity.id
_entity.type
_entity.pdbx_description
1 polymer ?
#
loop_
_entity_poly.entity_id
_entity_poly.type
_entity_poly.pdbx_seq_one_letter_code
_entity_poly.pdbx_strand_id
1 'polypeptide(L)'
;YCHYVAGLVGIGLSKLFHSSGTEILFSDSISNSMGLFLQKTNIIRDYLEDINEIPKSRMFWPREIWSKYVNKLEDLKYEENSEKAVQCLNDMVTNALIHIEDCLKYMSQLKDPAIFRFCAIPQV
;
A
#
# COMPACT_ATOMS: atom_id res chain seq x y z
N TYR A 1 -5.68 -9.06 -2.07
CA TYR A 1 -4.82 -9.14 -0.88
C TYR A 1 -4.88 -7.87 -0.05
N CYS A 2 -4.34 -6.73 -0.53
CA CYS A 2 -4.25 -5.47 0.25
C CYS A 2 -5.58 -4.98 0.84
N HIS A 3 -6.71 -5.19 0.15
CA HIS A 3 -8.04 -4.89 0.71
C HIS A 3 -8.28 -5.58 2.06
N TYR A 4 -7.98 -6.88 2.16
CA TYR A 4 -8.28 -7.66 3.36
C TYR A 4 -7.39 -7.30 4.54
N VAL A 5 -6.11 -7.06 4.31
CA VAL A 5 -5.12 -6.84 5.40
C VAL A 5 -4.96 -5.38 5.81
N ALA A 6 -5.32 -4.43 4.94
CA ALA A 6 -5.14 -3.00 5.21
C ALA A 6 -6.33 -2.14 4.77
N GLY A 7 -6.96 -2.44 3.63
CA GLY A 7 -8.13 -1.70 3.18
C GLY A 7 -9.30 -1.74 4.18
N LEU A 8 -9.59 -2.91 4.74
CA LEU A 8 -10.57 -3.10 5.80
C LEU A 8 -10.21 -2.36 7.09
N VAL A 9 -8.91 -2.18 7.38
CA VAL A 9 -8.46 -1.36 8.52
C VAL A 9 -8.82 0.10 8.29
N GLY A 10 -8.56 0.64 7.09
CA GLY A 10 -8.96 2.00 6.71
C GLY A 10 -10.48 2.21 6.79
N ILE A 11 -11.27 1.27 6.28
CA ILE A 11 -12.75 1.28 6.37
C ILE A 11 -13.20 1.24 7.84
N GLY A 12 -12.65 0.34 8.65
CA GLY A 12 -13.00 0.19 10.06
C GLY A 12 -12.73 1.47 10.86
N LEU A 13 -11.54 2.05 10.70
CA LEU A 13 -11.16 3.31 11.34
C LEU A 13 -12.08 4.47 10.91
N SER A 14 -12.39 4.58 9.61
CA SER A 14 -13.31 5.60 9.10
C SER A 14 -14.70 5.49 9.75
N LYS A 15 -15.21 4.26 9.91
CA LYS A 15 -16.49 3.99 10.57
C LYS A 15 -16.43 4.33 12.06
N LEU A 16 -15.32 4.04 12.74
CA LEU A 16 -15.12 4.41 14.14
C LEU A 16 -15.13 5.93 14.34
N PHE A 17 -14.40 6.69 13.51
CA PHE A 17 -14.38 8.15 13.56
C PHE A 17 -15.75 8.78 13.28
N HIS A 18 -16.52 8.16 12.39
CA HIS A 18 -17.91 8.58 12.18
C HIS A 18 -18.80 8.26 13.39
N SER A 19 -18.69 7.05 13.94
CA SER A 19 -19.46 6.61 15.11
C SER A 19 -19.15 7.41 16.39
N SER A 20 -17.95 7.97 16.52
CA SER A 20 -17.62 8.90 17.61
C SER A 20 -18.21 10.31 17.43
N GLY A 21 -18.83 10.60 16.29
CA GLY A 21 -19.39 11.92 15.97
C GLY A 21 -18.35 12.97 15.60
N THR A 22 -17.09 12.58 15.40
CA THR A 22 -15.97 13.49 15.10
C THR A 22 -15.81 13.74 13.61
N GLU A 23 -16.16 12.77 12.76
CA GLU A 23 -15.97 12.85 11.32
C GLU A 23 -17.22 12.48 10.51
N ILE A 24 -17.23 12.88 9.23
CA ILE A 24 -18.23 12.43 8.27
C ILE A 24 -18.05 10.95 7.93
N LEU A 25 -19.10 10.33 7.40
CA LEU A 25 -19.00 8.97 6.87
C LEU A 25 -18.32 9.01 5.50
N PHE A 26 -17.09 8.51 5.44
CA PHE A 26 -16.38 8.29 4.18
C PHE A 26 -16.89 7.05 3.46
N SER A 27 -16.83 7.06 2.12
CA SER A 27 -17.16 5.87 1.32
C SER A 27 -16.15 4.75 1.57
N ASP A 28 -16.58 3.49 1.50
CA ASP A 28 -15.67 2.35 1.65
C ASP A 28 -14.53 2.37 0.61
N SER A 29 -14.75 2.91 -0.59
CA SER A 29 -13.73 3.03 -1.65
C SER A 29 -12.55 3.91 -1.23
N ILE A 30 -12.81 5.15 -0.83
CA ILE A 30 -11.76 6.12 -0.47
C ILE A 30 -11.04 5.71 0.82
N SER A 31 -11.79 5.16 1.79
CA SER A 31 -11.22 4.57 3.01
C SER A 31 -10.35 3.35 2.72
N ASN A 32 -10.72 2.54 1.73
CA ASN A 32 -9.91 1.42 1.28
C ASN A 32 -8.60 1.89 0.64
N SER A 33 -8.64 2.94 -0.19
CA SER A 33 -7.44 3.53 -0.82
C SER A 33 -6.39 3.96 0.20
N MET A 34 -6.80 4.56 1.34
CA MET A 34 -5.90 4.89 2.45
C MET A 34 -5.09 3.70 2.96
N GLY A 35 -5.75 2.54 3.14
CA GLY A 35 -5.08 1.31 3.58
C GLY A 35 -4.25 0.66 2.47
N LEU A 36 -4.73 0.69 1.23
CA LEU A 36 -4.02 0.13 0.08
C LEU A 36 -2.71 0.86 -0.20
N PHE A 37 -2.68 2.20 -0.09
CA PHE A 37 -1.47 2.97 -0.34
C PHE A 37 -0.37 2.59 0.64
N LEU A 38 -0.66 2.58 1.95
CA LEU A 38 0.27 2.14 3.00
C LEU A 38 0.78 0.72 2.76
N GLN A 39 -0.13 -0.21 2.51
CA GLN A 39 0.22 -1.62 2.38
C GLN A 39 1.06 -1.90 1.14
N LYS A 40 0.77 -1.24 0.02
CA LYS A 40 1.57 -1.37 -1.19
C LYS A 40 2.96 -0.78 -1.00
N THR A 41 3.08 0.37 -0.33
CA THR A 41 4.38 0.96 -0.01
C THR A 41 5.24 0.04 0.85
N ASN A 42 4.67 -0.63 1.85
CA ASN A 42 5.39 -1.64 2.64
C ASN A 42 5.80 -2.85 1.78
N ILE A 43 4.88 -3.42 1.01
CA ILE A 43 5.19 -4.55 0.09
C ILE A 43 6.32 -4.21 -0.88
N ILE A 44 6.39 -2.96 -1.36
CA ILE A 44 7.43 -2.50 -2.28
C ILE A 44 8.78 -2.40 -1.55
N ARG A 45 8.79 -1.71 -0.41
CA ARG A 45 10.00 -1.45 0.40
C ARG A 45 10.63 -2.75 0.91
N ASP A 46 9.79 -3.68 1.36
CA ASP A 46 10.20 -4.85 2.13
C ASP A 46 10.56 -6.05 1.25
N TYR A 47 10.59 -5.88 -0.09
CA TYR A 47 10.84 -6.94 -1.08
C TYR A 47 12.01 -7.87 -0.70
N LEU A 48 13.17 -7.30 -0.34
CA LEU A 48 14.36 -8.10 -0.06
C LEU A 48 14.25 -8.87 1.27
N GLU A 49 13.52 -8.33 2.24
CA GLU A 49 13.21 -9.03 3.50
C GLU A 49 12.28 -10.22 3.22
N ASP A 50 11.18 -9.97 2.52
CA ASP A 50 10.16 -10.97 2.18
C ASP A 50 10.70 -12.14 1.36
N ILE A 51 11.53 -11.83 0.34
CA ILE A 51 12.04 -12.85 -0.59
C ILE A 51 13.11 -13.74 0.06
N ASN A 52 13.80 -13.24 1.09
CA ASN A 52 14.85 -13.98 1.79
C ASN A 52 14.36 -14.67 3.06
N GLU A 53 13.07 -14.60 3.37
CA GLU A 53 12.51 -15.27 4.55
C GLU A 53 12.69 -16.80 4.51
N ILE A 54 13.00 -17.37 5.67
CA ILE A 54 13.27 -18.80 5.89
C ILE A 54 12.23 -19.32 6.90
N PRO A 55 11.62 -20.51 6.68
CA PRO A 55 11.98 -21.51 5.66
C PRO A 55 11.39 -21.24 4.28
N LYS A 56 10.51 -20.25 4.13
CA LYS A 56 9.80 -19.99 2.88
C LYS A 56 9.66 -18.49 2.63
N SER A 57 10.07 -18.08 1.44
CA SER A 57 9.88 -16.73 0.95
C SER A 57 8.40 -16.33 0.91
N ARG A 58 8.12 -15.10 1.32
CA ARG A 58 6.82 -14.44 1.07
C ARG A 58 6.90 -13.68 -0.25
N MET A 59 5.84 -13.78 -1.05
CA MET A 59 5.80 -13.18 -2.40
C MET A 59 4.52 -12.38 -2.53
N PHE A 60 4.63 -11.06 -2.36
CA PHE A 60 3.49 -10.15 -2.46
C PHE A 60 3.45 -9.37 -3.77
N TRP A 61 4.58 -9.26 -4.48
CA TRP A 61 4.61 -8.61 -5.79
C TRP A 61 3.79 -9.44 -6.78
N PRO A 62 2.85 -8.83 -7.50
CA PRO A 62 1.90 -9.55 -8.33
C PRO A 62 2.58 -10.06 -9.61
N ARG A 63 2.30 -11.31 -9.96
CA ARG A 63 2.91 -11.97 -11.14
C ARG A 63 2.66 -11.21 -12.44
N GLU A 64 1.49 -10.60 -12.60
CA GLU A 64 1.14 -9.75 -13.73
C GLU A 64 2.10 -8.57 -13.95
N ILE A 65 2.81 -8.10 -12.91
CA ILE A 65 3.83 -7.06 -13.01
C ILE A 65 5.22 -7.68 -13.20
N TRP A 66 5.69 -8.47 -12.23
CA TRP A 66 7.11 -8.89 -12.22
C TRP A 66 7.47 -9.86 -13.35
N SER A 67 6.50 -10.63 -13.87
CA SER A 67 6.76 -11.60 -14.96
C SER A 67 7.06 -10.94 -16.31
N LYS A 68 6.85 -9.63 -16.43
CA LYS A 68 7.33 -8.84 -17.59
C LYS A 68 8.85 -8.69 -17.60
N TYR A 69 9.50 -8.85 -16.45
CA TYR A 69 10.92 -8.52 -16.26
C TYR A 69 11.79 -9.76 -16.01
N VAL A 70 11.29 -10.74 -15.25
CA VAL A 70 12.01 -11.97 -14.88
C VAL A 70 11.12 -13.21 -14.85
N ASN A 71 11.72 -14.41 -14.82
CA ASN A 71 11.00 -15.68 -14.82
C ASN A 71 10.52 -16.10 -13.42
N LYS A 72 11.28 -15.76 -12.38
CA LYS A 72 10.91 -15.92 -10.98
C LYS A 72 11.11 -14.60 -10.26
N LEU A 73 10.22 -14.27 -9.32
CA LEU A 73 10.34 -13.04 -8.55
C LEU A 73 11.69 -12.97 -7.80
N GLU A 74 12.19 -14.10 -7.27
CA GLU A 74 13.50 -14.15 -6.59
C GLU A 74 14.66 -13.66 -7.48
N ASP A 75 14.54 -13.75 -8.80
CA ASP A 75 15.60 -13.37 -9.72
C ASP A 75 15.94 -11.88 -9.63
N LEU A 76 15.00 -11.04 -9.17
CA LEU A 76 15.21 -9.58 -9.02
C LEU A 76 16.23 -9.23 -7.92
N LYS A 77 16.60 -10.17 -7.04
CA LYS A 77 17.60 -9.89 -5.98
C LYS A 77 19.05 -10.00 -6.44
N TYR A 78 19.28 -10.57 -7.62
CA TYR A 78 20.62 -10.78 -8.15
C TYR A 78 21.07 -9.60 -9.01
N GLU A 79 22.34 -9.22 -8.89
CA GLU A 79 22.93 -8.01 -9.49
C GLU A 79 22.78 -7.97 -11.01
N GLU A 80 22.85 -9.13 -11.67
CA GLU A 80 22.65 -9.27 -13.12
C GLU A 80 21.26 -8.85 -13.61
N ASN A 81 20.28 -8.77 -12.71
CA ASN A 81 18.92 -8.31 -13.01
C ASN A 81 18.62 -6.91 -12.47
N SER A 82 19.62 -6.16 -11.99
CA SER A 82 19.45 -4.84 -11.34
C SER A 82 18.63 -3.85 -12.18
N GLU A 83 18.92 -3.70 -13.47
CA GLU A 83 18.17 -2.80 -14.37
C GLU A 83 16.69 -3.20 -14.44
N LYS A 84 16.41 -4.49 -14.63
CA LYS A 84 15.05 -5.05 -14.67
C LYS A 84 14.34 -4.91 -13.33
N ALA A 85 15.05 -5.06 -12.22
CA ALA A 85 14.52 -4.87 -10.88
C ALA A 85 14.07 -3.43 -10.65
N VAL A 86 14.86 -2.44 -11.08
CA VAL A 86 14.47 -1.03 -11.01
C VAL A 86 13.27 -0.72 -11.92
N GLN A 87 13.22 -1.29 -13.12
CA GLN A 87 12.05 -1.14 -13.99
C GLN A 87 10.78 -1.75 -13.38
N CYS A 88 10.88 -2.94 -12.80
CA CYS A 88 9.78 -3.59 -12.08
C CYS A 88 9.35 -2.78 -10.85
N LEU A 89 10.31 -2.23 -10.09
CA LEU A 89 10.06 -1.34 -8.96
C LEU A 89 9.26 -0.12 -9.40
N ASN A 90 9.61 0.51 -10.52
CA ASN A 90 8.88 1.67 -11.04
C ASN A 90 7.43 1.34 -11.42
N ASP A 91 7.16 0.15 -11.98
CA ASP A 91 5.80 -0.32 -12.27
C ASP A 91 5.01 -0.52 -10.96
N MET A 92 5.63 -1.13 -9.95
CA MET A 92 5.03 -1.29 -8.62
C MET A 92 4.71 0.05 -7.93
N VAL A 93 5.65 1.00 -7.97
CA VAL A 93 5.46 2.35 -7.42
C VAL A 93 4.34 3.07 -8.15
N THR A 94 4.31 3.01 -9.48
CA THR A 94 3.23 3.58 -10.30
C THR A 94 1.88 2.97 -9.93
N ASN A 95 1.82 1.66 -9.69
CA ASN A 95 0.63 0.96 -9.23
C ASN A 95 0.19 1.33 -7.80
N ALA A 96 1.11 1.76 -6.93
CA ALA A 96 0.77 2.31 -5.62
C ALA A 96 0.23 3.74 -5.74
N LEU A 97 0.85 4.58 -6.58
CA LEU A 97 0.51 5.98 -6.78
C LEU A 97 -0.92 6.22 -7.28
N ILE A 98 -1.59 5.22 -7.86
CA ILE A 98 -3.02 5.32 -8.24
C ILE A 98 -3.93 5.69 -7.05
N HIS A 99 -3.50 5.43 -5.80
CA HIS A 99 -4.26 5.70 -4.58
C HIS A 99 -4.03 7.09 -4.00
N ILE A 100 -3.05 7.85 -4.50
CA ILE A 100 -2.60 9.10 -3.85
C ILE A 100 -3.69 10.17 -3.85
N GLU A 101 -4.45 10.30 -4.93
CA GLU A 101 -5.51 11.29 -5.05
C GLU A 101 -6.64 11.03 -4.05
N ASP A 102 -7.03 9.76 -3.89
CA ASP A 102 -8.00 9.34 -2.88
C ASP A 102 -7.50 9.62 -1.46
N CYS A 103 -6.21 9.38 -1.19
CA CYS A 103 -5.62 9.66 0.11
C CYS A 103 -5.66 11.17 0.43
N LEU A 104 -5.30 12.01 -0.54
CA LEU A 104 -5.36 13.47 -0.39
C LEU A 104 -6.80 13.95 -0.19
N LYS A 105 -7.76 13.43 -0.96
CA LYS A 105 -9.19 13.74 -0.80
C LYS A 105 -9.72 13.32 0.57
N TYR A 106 -9.33 12.14 1.07
CA TYR A 106 -9.70 11.67 2.41
C TYR A 106 -9.17 12.63 3.47
N MET A 107 -7.87 12.90 3.47
CA MET A 107 -7.23 13.75 4.48
C MET A 107 -7.71 15.20 4.43
N SER A 108 -8.05 15.73 3.26
CA SER A 108 -8.58 17.10 3.10
C SER A 108 -9.94 17.33 3.76
N GLN A 109 -10.69 16.26 4.05
CA GLN A 109 -12.04 16.31 4.60
C GLN A 109 -12.09 16.00 6.11
N LEU A 110 -10.98 15.57 6.71
CA LEU A 110 -10.88 15.35 8.15
C LEU A 110 -10.94 16.69 8.90
N LYS A 111 -11.71 16.72 9.98
CA LYS A 111 -11.98 17.94 10.76
C LYS A 111 -11.23 17.95 12.09
N ASP A 112 -11.15 16.80 12.75
CA ASP A 112 -10.48 16.69 14.04
C ASP A 112 -8.95 16.68 13.84
N PRO A 113 -8.20 17.61 14.46
CA PRO A 113 -6.75 17.70 14.26
C PRO A 113 -5.98 16.46 14.76
N ALA A 114 -6.48 15.74 15.77
CA ALA A 114 -5.85 14.53 16.26
C ALA A 114 -6.09 13.36 15.28
N ILE A 115 -7.30 13.24 14.73
CA ILE A 115 -7.61 12.25 13.69
C ILE A 115 -6.83 12.54 12.41
N PHE A 116 -6.74 13.81 11.99
CA PHE A 116 -5.92 14.20 10.84
C PHE A 116 -4.48 13.76 11.03
N ARG A 117 -3.85 14.07 12.17
CA ARG A 117 -2.46 13.64 12.45
C ARG A 117 -2.32 12.12 12.45
N PHE A 118 -3.27 11.41 13.07
CA PHE A 118 -3.28 9.96 13.11
C PHE A 118 -3.32 9.35 11.69
N CYS A 119 -4.14 9.91 10.80
CA CYS A 119 -4.26 9.44 9.42
C CYS A 119 -3.10 9.90 8.52
N ALA A 120 -2.58 11.11 8.72
CA ALA A 120 -1.58 11.72 7.84
C ALA A 120 -0.15 11.23 8.11
N ILE A 121 0.23 11.02 9.37
CA ILE A 121 1.61 10.60 9.72
C ILE A 121 2.03 9.32 8.99
N PRO A 122 1.20 8.26 8.90
CA PRO A 122 1.60 7.07 8.15
C PRO A 122 1.70 7.28 6.63
N GLN A 123 1.05 8.30 6.08
CA GLN A 123 0.91 8.54 4.63
C GLN A 123 2.04 9.40 4.04
N VAL A 124 2.85 10.02 4.90
CA VAL A 124 3.98 10.91 4.55
C VAL A 124 5.30 10.20 4.88
#